data_AF-A0A838E3U8-F1
#
_entry.id   AF-A0A838E3U8-F1
#
_cell.length_a   1.000
_cell.length_b   1.000
_cell.length_c   1.000
_cell.angle_alpha   90.00
_cell.angle_beta   90.00
_cell.angle_gamma   90.00
#
_symmetry.space_group_name_H-M   'P 1'
#
loop_
_entity.id
_entity.type
_entity.pdbx_description
1 polymer ?
#
loop_
_entity_poly.entity_id
_entity_poly.type
_entity_poly.pdbx_seq_one_letter_code
_entity_poly.pdbx_strand_id
1 'polypeptide(L)'
;MQRFIVVALAVLALLLTPLPAVGQAEHPEVERVSGADRYATAAAVAHLAFPDGAQTAFVATGEDFPDALASGPAAVAGDAPVLLAGRGFLPQPTREALAELGVQRVIVLGG
;
A
#
# COMPACT_ATOMS: atom_id res chain seq x y z
N MET A 1 -66.70 5.10 14.20
CA MET A 1 -66.08 4.93 12.86
C MET A 1 -64.71 5.61 12.75
N GLN A 2 -64.50 6.79 13.35
CA GLN A 2 -63.28 7.59 13.21
C GLN A 2 -61.98 6.98 13.80
N ARG A 3 -62.06 6.14 14.86
CA ARG A 3 -60.87 5.53 15.50
C ARG A 3 -60.22 4.43 14.65
N PHE A 4 -60.97 3.73 13.81
CA PHE A 4 -60.43 2.69 12.92
C PHE A 4 -59.63 3.29 11.76
N ILE A 5 -60.05 4.45 11.26
CA ILE A 5 -59.36 5.16 10.16
C ILE A 5 -58.00 5.69 10.63
N VAL A 6 -57.91 6.19 11.86
CA VAL A 6 -56.63 6.70 12.42
C VAL A 6 -55.62 5.57 12.62
N VAL A 7 -56.06 4.39 13.08
CA VAL A 7 -55.16 3.23 13.23
C VAL A 7 -54.69 2.71 11.87
N ALA A 8 -55.59 2.64 10.88
CA ALA A 8 -55.23 2.22 9.53
C ALA A 8 -54.21 3.16 8.87
N LEU A 9 -54.38 4.48 9.05
CA LEU A 9 -53.43 5.49 8.55
C LEU A 9 -52.09 5.45 9.27
N ALA A 10 -52.06 5.19 10.58
CA ALA A 10 -50.82 5.07 11.34
C ALA A 10 -50.00 3.82 10.94
N VAL A 11 -50.68 2.70 10.68
CA VAL A 11 -50.04 1.47 10.20
C VAL A 11 -49.53 1.65 8.77
N LEU A 12 -50.32 2.32 7.91
CA LEU A 12 -49.89 2.63 6.54
C LEU A 12 -48.68 3.58 6.53
N ALA A 13 -48.65 4.59 7.42
CA ALA A 13 -47.52 5.50 7.56
C ALA A 13 -46.24 4.78 8.03
N LEU A 14 -46.36 3.79 8.92
CA LEU A 14 -45.23 2.97 9.39
C LEU A 14 -44.71 2.00 8.32
N LEU A 15 -45.56 1.58 7.38
CA LEU A 15 -45.18 0.74 6.23
C LEU A 15 -44.58 1.54 5.08
N LEU A 16 -44.79 2.87 5.06
CA LEU A 16 -44.28 3.77 4.01
C LEU A 16 -42.98 4.50 4.41
N THR A 17 -42.52 4.38 5.65
CA THR A 17 -41.18 4.87 6.01
C THR A 17 -40.14 4.00 5.31
N PRO A 18 -39.27 4.56 4.45
CA PRO A 18 -38.16 3.80 3.92
C PRO A 18 -37.35 3.27 5.11
N LEU A 19 -37.03 1.97 5.09
CA LEU A 19 -36.09 1.40 6.04
C LEU A 19 -34.85 2.30 6.05
N PRO A 20 -34.23 2.58 7.23
CA PRO A 20 -32.94 3.24 7.22
C PRO A 20 -32.04 2.42 6.30
N ALA A 21 -31.48 3.07 5.28
CA ALA A 21 -30.53 2.41 4.41
C ALA A 21 -29.47 1.82 5.33
N VAL A 22 -29.39 0.48 5.39
CA VAL A 22 -28.24 -0.18 6.00
C VAL A 22 -27.07 0.37 5.22
N GLY A 23 -26.23 1.20 5.85
CA GLY A 23 -25.08 1.80 5.20
C GLY A 23 -24.34 0.68 4.50
N GLN A 24 -24.25 0.74 3.17
CA GLN A 24 -23.36 -0.15 2.45
C GLN A 24 -21.98 0.08 3.06
N ALA A 25 -21.33 -0.98 3.55
CA ALA A 25 -19.96 -0.85 3.98
C ALA A 25 -19.19 -0.25 2.81
N GLU A 26 -18.65 0.96 2.97
CA GLU A 26 -17.76 1.52 1.98
C GLU A 26 -16.56 0.59 1.94
N HIS A 27 -16.46 -0.19 0.87
CA HIS A 27 -15.29 -1.00 0.63
C HIS A 27 -14.18 -0.03 0.21
N PRO A 28 -13.10 0.10 0.99
CA PRO A 28 -11.99 0.94 0.57
C PRO A 28 -11.48 0.43 -0.78
N GLU A 29 -11.08 1.36 -1.63
CA GLU A 29 -10.40 0.99 -2.87
C GLU A 29 -9.12 0.22 -2.51
N VAL A 30 -8.99 -1.00 -3.03
CA VAL A 30 -7.85 -1.88 -2.76
C VAL A 30 -6.91 -1.82 -3.94
N GLU A 31 -5.75 -1.21 -3.74
CA GLU A 31 -4.65 -1.28 -4.68
C GLU A 31 -3.70 -2.43 -4.31
N ARG A 32 -3.42 -3.31 -5.28
CA ARG A 32 -2.38 -4.34 -5.14
C ARG A 32 -1.09 -3.84 -5.76
N VAL A 33 -0.06 -3.72 -4.94
CA VAL A 33 1.32 -3.48 -5.39
C VAL A 33 2.08 -4.79 -5.38
N SER A 34 2.53 -5.25 -6.55
CA SER A 34 3.24 -6.53 -6.67
C SER A 34 4.06 -6.59 -7.96
N GLY A 35 5.10 -7.42 -7.96
CA GLY A 35 5.88 -7.78 -9.15
C GLY A 35 6.02 -9.30 -9.33
N ALA A 36 6.72 -9.72 -10.39
CA ALA A 36 6.91 -11.13 -10.72
C ALA A 36 7.74 -11.90 -9.67
N ASP A 37 8.56 -11.18 -8.90
CA ASP A 37 9.34 -11.72 -7.80
C ASP A 37 9.49 -10.67 -6.67
N ARG A 38 10.30 -11.00 -5.66
CA ARG A 38 10.58 -10.12 -4.52
C ARG A 38 11.29 -8.83 -4.92
N TYR A 39 12.12 -8.86 -5.95
CA TYR A 39 12.88 -7.70 -6.42
C TYR A 39 11.96 -6.73 -7.17
N ALA A 40 11.13 -7.26 -8.07
CA ALA A 40 10.12 -6.49 -8.79
C ALA A 40 9.04 -5.92 -7.85
N THR A 41 8.66 -6.66 -6.80
CA THR A 41 7.73 -6.15 -5.78
C THR A 41 8.34 -4.99 -4.99
N ALA A 42 9.60 -5.12 -4.56
CA ALA A 42 10.31 -4.04 -3.87
C ALA A 42 10.42 -2.78 -4.75
N ALA A 43 10.74 -2.95 -6.05
CA ALA A 43 10.75 -1.86 -7.02
C ALA A 43 9.38 -1.18 -7.14
N ALA A 44 8.30 -1.96 -7.29
CA ALA A 44 6.94 -1.42 -7.38
C ALA A 44 6.54 -0.62 -6.12
N VAL A 45 6.87 -1.12 -4.93
CA VAL A 45 6.65 -0.40 -3.67
C VAL A 45 7.46 0.89 -3.61
N ALA A 46 8.71 0.87 -4.07
CA ALA A 46 9.55 2.06 -4.12
C ALA A 46 8.95 3.14 -5.04
N HIS A 47 8.47 2.78 -6.22
CA HIS A 47 7.81 3.73 -7.12
C HIS A 47 6.51 4.30 -6.57
N LEU A 48 5.70 3.47 -5.89
CA LEU A 48 4.48 3.96 -5.26
C LEU A 48 4.81 4.96 -4.13
N ALA A 49 5.80 4.66 -3.30
CA ALA A 49 6.15 5.48 -2.16
C ALA A 49 6.92 6.76 -2.54
N PHE A 50 7.65 6.75 -3.65
CA PHE A 50 8.51 7.85 -4.10
C PHE A 50 8.20 8.26 -5.55
N PRO A 51 7.00 8.80 -5.83
CA PRO A 51 6.58 9.16 -7.19
C PRO A 51 7.43 10.28 -7.82
N ASP A 52 8.04 11.12 -6.97
CA ASP A 52 8.91 12.23 -7.40
C ASP A 52 10.41 11.86 -7.35
N GLY A 53 10.73 10.59 -7.08
CA GLY A 53 12.10 10.09 -6.92
C GLY A 53 12.64 10.13 -5.50
N ALA A 54 13.84 9.59 -5.31
CA ALA A 54 14.53 9.48 -4.03
C ALA A 54 16.05 9.65 -4.22
N GLN A 55 16.68 10.58 -3.48
CA GLN A 55 18.13 10.81 -3.62
C GLN A 55 18.97 9.68 -3.00
N THR A 56 18.43 8.99 -2.01
CA THR A 56 19.07 7.88 -1.32
C THR A 56 18.22 6.62 -1.45
N ALA A 57 18.84 5.45 -1.56
CA ALA A 57 18.17 4.16 -1.40
C ALA A 57 18.94 3.26 -0.44
N PHE A 58 18.21 2.48 0.34
CA PHE A 58 18.77 1.39 1.11
C PHE A 58 18.69 0.10 0.29
N VAL A 59 19.77 -0.67 0.25
CA VAL A 59 19.82 -1.94 -0.48
C VAL A 59 20.24 -3.05 0.46
N ALA A 60 19.38 -4.07 0.60
CA ALA A 60 19.65 -5.26 1.39
C ALA A 60 19.62 -6.52 0.50
N THR A 61 20.12 -7.64 1.02
CA THR A 61 19.92 -8.94 0.36
C THR A 61 18.44 -9.26 0.23
N GLY A 62 18.02 -9.76 -0.93
CA GLY A 62 16.71 -10.33 -1.14
C GLY A 62 16.65 -11.81 -0.78
N GLU A 63 17.77 -12.46 -0.45
CA GLU A 63 17.82 -13.91 -0.16
C GLU A 63 17.31 -14.23 1.26
N ASP A 64 17.57 -13.33 2.22
CA ASP A 64 17.10 -13.38 3.61
C ASP A 64 16.48 -12.03 4.01
N PHE A 65 15.70 -12.01 5.09
CA PHE A 65 14.89 -10.84 5.49
C PHE A 65 15.43 -9.96 6.65
N PRO A 66 16.32 -10.41 7.57
CA PRO A 66 16.61 -9.62 8.79
C PRO A 66 17.15 -8.22 8.54
N ASP A 67 18.08 -8.06 7.59
CA ASP A 67 18.68 -6.75 7.29
C ASP A 67 17.68 -5.81 6.60
N ALA A 68 16.89 -6.35 5.66
CA ALA A 68 15.81 -5.61 5.03
C ALA A 68 14.75 -5.17 6.05
N LEU A 69 14.40 -6.03 7.00
CA LEU A 69 13.41 -5.72 8.05
C LEU A 69 13.94 -4.66 9.03
N ALA A 70 15.18 -4.81 9.49
CA ALA A 70 15.80 -3.86 10.42
C ALA A 70 16.04 -2.47 9.80
N SER A 71 16.04 -2.37 8.47
CA SER A 71 16.24 -1.12 7.74
C SER A 71 15.11 -0.12 7.88
N GLY A 72 13.88 -0.56 8.17
CA GLY A 72 12.66 0.25 8.07
C GLY A 72 12.77 1.62 8.76
N PRO A 73 13.17 1.70 10.05
CA PRO A 73 13.33 2.98 10.73
C PRO A 73 14.38 3.89 10.09
N ALA A 74 15.49 3.34 9.62
CA ALA A 74 16.55 4.12 8.96
C ALA A 74 16.12 4.61 7.57
N ALA A 75 15.40 3.78 6.82
CA ALA A 75 14.83 4.13 5.52
C ALA A 75 13.79 5.26 5.64
N VAL A 76 12.92 5.20 6.64
CA VAL A 76 11.96 6.27 6.95
C VAL A 76 12.68 7.55 7.37
N ALA A 77 13.68 7.47 8.26
CA ALA A 77 14.44 8.64 8.68
C ALA A 77 15.24 9.28 7.54
N GLY A 78 15.64 8.49 6.53
CA GLY A 78 16.39 8.92 5.36
C GLY A 78 15.54 9.31 4.15
N ASP A 79 14.20 9.29 4.27
CA ASP A 79 13.26 9.51 3.16
C ASP A 79 13.65 8.71 1.91
N ALA A 80 13.85 7.40 2.10
CA ALA A 80 14.47 6.53 1.11
C ALA A 80 13.75 5.18 1.01
N PRO A 81 13.62 4.62 -0.21
CA PRO A 81 13.09 3.27 -0.39
C PRO A 81 14.10 2.22 0.08
N VAL A 82 13.57 1.02 0.34
CA VAL A 82 14.34 -0.20 0.53
C VAL A 82 14.19 -1.05 -0.73
N LEU A 83 15.30 -1.30 -1.41
CA LEU A 83 15.38 -2.17 -2.57
C LEU A 83 16.18 -3.43 -2.24
N LEU A 84 16.02 -4.47 -3.05
CA LEU A 84 16.62 -5.78 -2.82
C LEU A 84 17.67 -6.12 -3.89
N ALA A 85 18.77 -6.73 -3.47
CA ALA A 85 19.80 -7.27 -4.35
C ALA A 85 19.97 -8.78 -4.15
N GLY A 86 20.48 -9.49 -5.17
CA GLY A 86 20.88 -10.88 -5.01
C GLY A 86 22.33 -10.99 -4.55
N ARG A 87 22.77 -12.18 -4.14
CA ARG A 87 24.17 -12.39 -3.74
C ARG A 87 25.11 -12.21 -4.92
N GLY A 88 25.87 -11.11 -4.93
CA GLY A 88 26.83 -10.79 -5.98
C GLY A 88 26.22 -10.31 -7.30
N PHE A 89 24.91 -10.05 -7.35
CA PHE A 89 24.27 -9.48 -8.53
C PHE A 89 23.16 -8.49 -8.15
N LEU A 90 22.97 -7.49 -9.01
CA LEU A 90 21.90 -6.52 -8.87
C LEU A 90 20.80 -6.86 -9.88
N PRO A 91 19.60 -7.31 -9.46
CA PRO A 91 18.50 -7.65 -10.37
C PRO A 91 18.09 -6.48 -11.25
N GLN A 92 17.56 -6.77 -12.44
CA GLN A 92 17.11 -5.72 -13.37
C GLN A 92 16.08 -4.76 -12.76
N PRO A 93 15.02 -5.22 -12.06
CA PRO A 93 14.04 -4.31 -11.45
C PRO A 93 14.68 -3.34 -10.45
N THR A 94 15.68 -3.80 -9.70
CA THR A 94 16.41 -2.96 -8.75
C THR A 94 17.26 -1.91 -9.45
N ARG A 95 17.95 -2.29 -10.55
CA ARG A 95 18.74 -1.34 -11.34
C ARG A 95 17.89 -0.25 -11.96
N GLU A 96 16.75 -0.65 -12.52
CA GLU A 96 15.79 0.27 -13.16
C GLU A 96 15.21 1.22 -12.11
N ALA A 97 14.73 0.70 -10.98
CA ALA A 97 14.21 1.53 -9.89
C ALA A 97 15.24 2.55 -9.39
N LEU A 98 16.51 2.16 -9.19
CA LEU A 98 17.57 3.09 -8.79
C LEU A 98 17.76 4.22 -9.81
N ALA A 99 17.72 3.91 -11.11
CA ALA A 99 17.90 4.88 -12.17
C ALA A 99 16.68 5.82 -12.31
N GLU A 100 15.48 5.25 -12.34
CA GLU A 100 14.22 5.98 -12.51
C GLU A 100 13.90 6.88 -11.31
N LEU A 101 14.21 6.44 -10.09
CA LEU A 101 14.08 7.26 -8.89
C LEU A 101 15.17 8.32 -8.76
N GLY A 102 16.18 8.34 -9.64
CA GLY A 102 17.26 9.32 -9.61
C GLY A 102 18.18 9.18 -8.39
N VAL A 103 18.39 7.95 -7.92
CA VAL A 103 19.18 7.67 -6.72
C VAL A 103 20.65 8.04 -6.93
N GLN A 104 21.21 8.84 -6.02
CA GLN A 104 22.60 9.29 -6.04
C GLN A 104 23.45 8.64 -4.96
N ARG A 105 22.81 8.18 -3.88
CA ARG A 105 23.46 7.51 -2.76
C ARG A 105 22.80 6.17 -2.49
N VAL A 106 23.60 5.11 -2.43
CA VAL A 106 23.15 3.78 -2.00
C VAL A 106 23.78 3.45 -0.65
N ILE A 107 22.94 3.05 0.31
CA ILE A 107 23.37 2.53 1.60
C ILE A 107 23.13 1.02 1.60
N VAL A 108 24.20 0.25 1.65
CA VAL A 108 24.12 -1.22 1.66
C VAL A 108 23.98 -1.72 3.10
N LEU A 109 23.08 -2.66 3.29
CA LEU A 109 22.75 -3.27 4.58
C LEU A 109 23.09 -4.76 4.57
N GLY A 110 23.67 -5.24 5.66
CA GLY A 110 24.18 -6.61 5.78
C GLY A 110 25.63 -6.75 5.28
N GLY A 111 26.18 -7.97 5.39
CA GLY A 111 27.57 -8.30 5.04
C GLY A 111 27.78 -9.76 4.70
#